data_AF-A0A7S2ARH1-F1
#
_entry.id   AF-A0A7S2ARH1-F1
#
_cell.length_a   1.000
_cell.length_b   1.000
_cell.length_c   1.000
_cell.angle_alpha   90.00
_cell.angle_beta   90.00
_cell.angle_gamma   90.00
#
_symmetry.space_group_name_H-M   'P 1'
#
loop_
_entity.id
_entity.type
_entity.pdbx_description
1 polymer ?
#
loop_
_entity_poly.entity_id
_entity_poly.type
_entity_poly.pdbx_seq_one_letter_code
_entity_poly.pdbx_strand_id
1 'polypeptide(L)'
;GRSVAPLLMSQIEFADVIVLSKCDLVTEEKAVAVERAVRALNAEARVIRAKHGDVALSEVLRTGLFDMRKTSRAAGWLKTMLMESSGEKAAHVSETEEYGISSFVYKARTPFHPVRL
;
A
#
# COMPACT_ATOMS: atom_id res chain seq x y z
N GLY A 1 13.07 -7.26 15.80
CA GLY A 1 12.68 -6.90 14.43
C GLY A 1 12.73 -5.39 14.27
N ARG A 2 12.99 -4.90 13.05
CA ARG A 2 12.85 -3.46 12.73
C ARG A 2 11.38 -3.04 12.91
N SER A 3 11.15 -1.76 13.20
CA SER A 3 9.79 -1.21 13.23
C SER A 3 9.17 -1.34 11.84
N VAL A 4 7.87 -1.64 11.76
CA VAL A 4 7.11 -1.67 10.49
C VAL A 4 6.80 -0.27 9.95
N ALA A 5 7.01 0.77 10.76
CA ALA A 5 6.69 2.15 10.40
C ALA A 5 7.38 2.63 9.10
N PRO A 6 8.66 2.36 8.82
CA PRO A 6 9.31 2.74 7.57
C PRO A 6 8.69 2.05 6.34
N LEU A 7 8.27 0.78 6.47
CA LEU A 7 7.58 0.07 5.40
C LEU A 7 6.23 0.73 5.10
N LEU A 8 5.45 1.05 6.13
CA LEU A 8 4.15 1.69 5.96
C LEU A 8 4.27 3.09 5.35
N MET A 9 5.30 3.85 5.73
CA MET A 9 5.59 5.15 5.11
C MET A 9 5.92 4.99 3.62
N SER A 10 6.81 4.06 3.27
CA SER A 10 7.15 3.76 1.87
C SER A 10 5.90 3.42 1.05
N GLN A 11 5.02 2.55 1.55
CA GLN A 11 3.80 2.19 0.85
C GLN A 11 2.86 3.38 0.60
N ILE A 12 2.79 4.35 1.52
CA ILE A 12 2.00 5.58 1.34
C ILE A 12 2.66 6.51 0.32
N GLU A 13 3.97 6.67 0.37
CA GLU A 13 4.73 7.58 -0.51
C GLU A 13 4.65 7.19 -2.00
N PHE A 14 4.54 5.89 -2.32
CA PHE A 14 4.52 5.40 -3.69
C PHE A 14 3.13 5.08 -4.25
N ALA A 15 2.08 5.15 -3.43
CA ALA A 15 0.74 4.80 -3.88
C ALA A 15 0.15 5.86 -4.83
N ASP A 16 -0.28 5.45 -6.01
CA ASP A 16 -1.07 6.31 -6.92
C ASP A 16 -2.49 6.54 -6.37
N VAL A 17 -3.04 5.53 -5.69
CA VAL A 17 -4.39 5.55 -5.11
C VAL A 17 -4.32 5.05 -3.67
N ILE A 18 -4.88 5.82 -2.75
CA ILE A 18 -4.95 5.48 -1.32
C ILE A 18 -6.43 5.44 -0.92
N VAL A 19 -6.86 4.27 -0.46
CA VAL A 19 -8.20 4.07 0.09
C VAL A 19 -8.16 4.21 1.61
N LEU A 20 -8.79 5.27 2.13
CA LEU A 20 -9.06 5.43 3.56
C LEU A 20 -10.31 4.62 3.91
N SER A 21 -10.09 3.41 4.43
CA SER A 21 -11.16 2.50 4.84
C SER A 21 -11.69 2.81 6.25
N LYS A 22 -12.85 2.24 6.58
CA LYS A 22 -13.50 2.33 7.91
C LYS A 22 -13.87 3.75 8.31
N CYS A 23 -14.16 4.62 7.35
CA CYS A 23 -14.64 5.98 7.63
C CYS A 23 -16.02 5.99 8.34
N ASP A 24 -16.71 4.85 8.43
CA ASP A 24 -17.90 4.63 9.22
C ASP A 24 -17.64 4.48 10.73
N LEU A 25 -16.41 4.12 11.13
CA LEU A 25 -16.05 3.87 12.53
C LEU A 25 -15.43 5.07 13.25
N VAL A 26 -15.25 6.19 12.54
CA VAL A 26 -14.59 7.40 13.06
C VAL A 26 -15.41 8.63 12.77
N THR A 27 -15.19 9.69 13.53
CA THR A 27 -15.82 10.99 13.26
C THR A 27 -15.21 11.63 12.03
N GLU A 28 -15.94 12.58 11.44
CA GLU A 28 -15.50 13.31 10.25
C GLU A 28 -14.18 14.06 10.51
N GLU A 29 -14.01 14.64 11.70
CA GLU A 29 -12.79 15.36 12.09
C GLU A 29 -11.57 14.43 12.11
N LYS A 30 -11.75 13.20 12.60
CA LYS A 30 -10.69 12.19 12.60
C LYS A 30 -10.36 11.71 11.19
N ALA A 31 -11.37 11.49 10.35
CA ALA A 31 -11.16 11.13 8.95
C ALA A 31 -10.40 12.22 8.19
N VAL A 32 -10.77 13.49 8.37
CA VAL A 32 -10.06 14.64 7.80
C VAL A 32 -8.62 14.72 8.31
N ALA A 33 -8.39 14.48 9.61
CA ALA A 33 -7.03 14.51 10.17
C ALA A 33 -6.13 13.43 9.54
N VAL A 34 -6.65 12.21 9.36
CA VAL A 34 -5.91 11.12 8.68
C VAL A 34 -5.66 11.46 7.22
N GLU A 35 -6.67 11.98 6.51
CA GLU A 35 -6.51 12.40 5.13
C GLU A 35 -5.43 13.48 4.98
N ARG A 36 -5.38 14.46 5.89
CA ARG A 36 -4.34 15.49 5.89
C ARG A 36 -2.95 14.89 6.11
N ALA A 37 -2.81 13.94 7.02
CA ALA A 37 -1.54 13.25 7.25
C ALA A 37 -1.10 12.47 6.00
N VAL A 38 -2.02 11.76 5.35
CA VAL A 38 -1.75 11.05 4.10
C VAL A 38 -1.31 12.01 3.00
N ARG A 39 -2.01 13.14 2.82
CA ARG A 39 -1.65 14.15 1.81
C ARG A 39 -0.33 14.85 2.09
N ALA A 40 0.06 14.98 3.36
CA ALA A 40 1.36 15.51 3.73
C ALA A 40 2.51 14.56 3.34
N LEU A 41 2.26 13.25 3.34
CA LEU A 41 3.21 12.22 2.91
C LEU A 41 3.21 12.01 1.40
N ASN A 42 2.03 12.05 0.77
CA ASN A 42 1.86 11.87 -0.67
C ASN A 42 0.76 12.80 -1.19
N ALA A 43 1.18 13.96 -1.70
CA ALA A 43 0.27 14.98 -2.21
C ALA A 43 -0.32 14.63 -3.59
N GLU A 44 0.36 13.76 -4.35
CA GLU A 44 -0.07 13.37 -5.71
C GLU A 44 -1.08 12.22 -5.71
N ALA A 45 -1.13 11.44 -4.63
CA ALA A 45 -2.06 10.31 -4.52
C ALA A 45 -3.53 10.74 -4.62
N ARG A 46 -4.30 9.94 -5.35
CA ARG A 46 -5.75 9.99 -5.31
C ARG A 46 -6.23 9.36 -4.00
N VAL A 47 -6.79 10.18 -3.10
CA VAL A 47 -7.32 9.70 -1.82
C VAL A 47 -8.83 9.48 -1.93
N ILE A 48 -9.30 8.28 -1.58
CA ILE A 48 -10.70 7.86 -1.63
C ILE A 48 -11.13 7.43 -0.24
N ARG A 49 -12.23 7.98 0.28
CA ARG A 49 -12.83 7.51 1.53
C ARG A 49 -13.81 6.38 1.25
N ALA A 50 -13.74 5.33 2.05
CA ALA A 50 -14.53 4.12 1.86
C ALA A 50 -15.16 3.67 3.18
N LYS A 51 -16.39 3.16 3.06
CA LYS A 51 -17.13 2.48 4.13
C LYS A 51 -17.38 1.06 3.69
N HIS A 52 -17.06 0.07 4.53
CA HIS A 52 -17.20 -1.36 4.18
C HIS A 52 -16.54 -1.79 2.85
N GLY A 53 -15.47 -1.10 2.42
CA GLY A 53 -14.78 -1.40 1.16
C GLY A 53 -15.53 -0.94 -0.09
N ASP A 54 -16.58 -0.14 0.04
CA ASP A 54 -17.32 0.44 -1.08
C ASP A 54 -16.45 1.49 -1.81
N VAL A 55 -15.81 1.04 -2.89
CA VAL A 55 -14.98 1.82 -3.80
C VAL A 55 -15.24 1.33 -5.21
N ALA A 56 -15.48 2.25 -6.15
CA ALA A 56 -15.65 1.88 -7.55
C ALA A 56 -14.38 1.22 -8.09
N LEU A 57 -14.50 0.03 -8.68
CA LEU A 57 -13.34 -0.74 -9.14
C LEU A 57 -12.50 0.02 -10.17
N SER A 58 -13.11 0.86 -11.01
CA SER A 58 -12.40 1.71 -11.97
C SER A 58 -11.45 2.73 -11.33
N GLU A 59 -11.64 3.01 -10.04
CA GLU A 59 -10.81 3.93 -9.27
C GLU A 59 -9.54 3.28 -8.74
N VAL A 60 -9.48 1.95 -8.71
CA VAL A 60 -8.36 1.17 -8.15
C VAL A 60 -7.72 0.28 -9.20
N LEU A 61 -8.51 -0.28 -10.11
CA LEU A 61 -8.08 -1.15 -11.19
C LEU A 61 -8.03 -0.38 -12.50
N ARG A 62 -6.98 -0.64 -13.30
CA ARG A 62 -6.81 -0.08 -14.66
C ARG A 62 -6.89 1.45 -14.70
N THR A 63 -6.45 2.11 -13.64
CA THR A 63 -6.52 3.57 -13.47
C THR A 63 -5.64 4.33 -14.45
N GLY A 64 -4.61 3.68 -15.00
CA GLY A 64 -3.63 4.33 -15.90
C GLY A 64 -2.76 5.39 -15.22
N LEU A 65 -2.77 5.45 -13.88
CA LEU A 65 -2.04 6.46 -13.11
C LEU A 65 -0.54 6.16 -12.99
N PHE A 66 -0.15 4.90 -13.20
CA PHE A 66 1.23 4.47 -13.13
C PHE A 66 2.07 5.12 -14.24
N ASP A 67 3.06 5.93 -13.86
CA ASP A 67 4.07 6.52 -14.76
C ASP A 67 5.48 6.10 -14.34
N MET A 68 6.08 5.18 -15.10
CA MET A 68 7.44 4.69 -14.88
C MET A 68 8.47 5.81 -14.73
N ARG A 69 8.34 6.92 -15.44
CA ARG A 69 9.30 8.03 -15.38
C ARG A 69 9.19 8.83 -14.09
N LYS A 70 8.00 8.88 -13.48
CA LYS A 70 7.82 9.45 -12.14
C LYS A 70 8.37 8.50 -11.09
N THR A 71 8.00 7.22 -11.18
CA THR A 71 8.43 6.19 -10.22
C THR A 71 9.94 6.03 -10.20
N SER A 72 10.61 6.09 -11.35
CA SER A 72 12.07 5.98 -11.44
C SER A 72 12.83 7.17 -10.84
N ARG A 73 12.21 8.36 -10.75
CA ARG A 73 12.85 9.56 -10.14
C ARG A 73 12.77 9.57 -8.62
N ALA A 74 11.89 8.76 -8.04
CA ALA A 74 11.81 8.64 -6.60
C ALA A 74 13.04 7.86 -6.08
N ALA A 75 13.74 8.46 -5.12
CA ALA A 75 15.10 8.09 -4.73
C ALA A 75 15.26 6.62 -4.30
N GLY A 76 14.20 5.98 -3.80
CA GLY A 76 14.19 4.57 -3.42
C GLY A 76 14.21 3.60 -4.60
N TRP A 77 13.43 3.87 -5.66
CA TRP A 77 13.32 2.99 -6.83
C TRP A 77 14.55 3.04 -7.74
N LEU A 78 15.17 4.22 -7.92
CA LEU A 78 16.38 4.33 -8.73
C LEU A 78 17.53 3.49 -8.14
N LYS A 79 17.67 3.47 -6.81
CA LYS A 79 18.67 2.66 -6.12
C LYS A 79 18.39 1.16 -6.29
N THR A 80 17.13 0.75 -6.17
CA THR A 80 16.71 -0.65 -6.33
C THR A 80 16.86 -1.13 -7.77
N MET A 81 16.40 -0.36 -8.76
CA MET A 81 16.52 -0.70 -10.18
C MET A 81 17.95 -0.67 -10.70
N LEU A 82 18.76 0.32 -10.29
CA LEU A 82 20.18 0.35 -10.67
C LEU A 82 20.92 -0.88 -10.14
N MET A 83 20.62 -1.30 -8.91
CA MET A 83 21.18 -2.53 -8.32
C MET A 83 20.68 -3.80 -9.03
N GLU A 84 19.39 -3.89 -9.39
CA GLU A 84 18.86 -5.03 -10.17
C GLU A 84 19.53 -5.14 -11.55
N SER A 85 19.73 -4.02 -12.23
CA SER A 85 20.29 -3.97 -13.59
C SER A 85 21.80 -4.23 -13.64
N SER A 86 22.53 -4.00 -12.54
CA SER A 86 23.97 -4.22 -12.44
C SER A 86 24.35 -5.68 -12.11
N GLY A 87 23.36 -6.57 -11.88
CA GLY A 87 23.60 -7.96 -11.51
C GLY A 87 24.12 -8.15 -10.08
N GLU A 88 24.29 -7.04 -9.34
CA GLU A 88 24.34 -7.09 -7.90
C GLU A 88 22.97 -7.56 -7.42
N LYS A 89 22.90 -8.55 -6.52
CA LYS A 89 21.64 -8.83 -5.84
C LYS A 89 21.24 -7.54 -5.13
N ALA A 90 20.37 -6.73 -5.74
CA ALA A 90 19.55 -5.81 -5.01
C ALA A 90 18.94 -6.69 -3.93
N ALA A 91 19.41 -6.53 -2.70
CA ALA A 91 18.87 -7.27 -1.58
C ALA A 91 17.48 -6.69 -1.35
N HIS A 92 16.51 -7.13 -2.17
CA HIS A 92 15.13 -7.27 -1.76
C HIS A 92 15.19 -8.25 -0.60
N VAL A 93 15.56 -7.75 0.57
CA VAL A 93 15.21 -8.40 1.81
C VAL A 93 13.69 -8.27 1.83
N SER A 94 13.02 -9.38 1.53
CA SER A 94 11.56 -9.39 1.47
C SER A 94 10.99 -8.82 2.77
N GLU A 95 9.77 -8.29 2.73
CA GLU A 95 9.11 -7.82 3.95
C GLU A 95 9.00 -8.94 4.99
N THR A 96 9.01 -10.20 4.54
CA THR A 96 9.12 -11.40 5.39
C THR A 96 10.44 -11.45 6.14
N GLU A 97 11.55 -11.22 5.47
CA GLU A 97 12.89 -11.26 6.07
C GLU A 97 13.19 -9.99 6.89
N GLU A 98 12.69 -8.82 6.48
CA GLU A 98 12.99 -7.54 7.16
C GLU A 98 12.03 -7.23 8.32
N TYR A 99 10.73 -7.51 8.13
CA TYR A 99 9.66 -7.13 9.06
C TYR A 99 8.83 -8.32 9.59
N GLY A 100 9.12 -9.55 9.16
CA GLY A 100 8.38 -10.74 9.58
C GLY A 100 6.99 -10.88 8.92
N ILE A 101 6.72 -10.15 7.83
CA ILE A 101 5.41 -10.17 7.16
C ILE A 101 5.38 -11.34 6.18
N SER A 102 4.52 -12.33 6.43
CA SER A 102 4.30 -13.45 5.51
C SER A 102 2.89 -13.41 4.93
N SER A 103 2.75 -13.87 3.70
CA SER A 103 1.45 -14.14 3.09
C SER A 103 1.26 -15.65 2.98
N PHE A 104 0.03 -16.12 3.14
CA PHE A 104 -0.31 -17.52 2.92
C PHE A 104 -1.52 -17.61 1.99
N VAL A 105 -1.53 -18.63 1.14
CA VAL A 105 -2.68 -18.92 0.26
C VAL A 105 -3.51 -20.01 0.92
N TYR A 106 -4.75 -19.67 1.27
CA TYR A 106 -5.74 -20.65 1.70
C TYR A 106 -6.63 -21.03 0.51
N LYS A 107 -6.70 -22.33 0.18
CA LYS A 107 -7.58 -22.85 -0.88
C LYS A 107 -8.42 -24.00 -0.33
N ALA A 108 -9.74 -23.81 -0.32
CA ALA A 108 -10.70 -24.84 0.03
C ALA A 108 -11.81 -24.94 -1.02
N ARG A 109 -12.37 -26.13 -1.18
CA ARG A 109 -13.54 -26.37 -2.07
C ARG A 109 -14.88 -26.07 -1.39
N THR A 110 -14.89 -26.02 -0.06
CA THR A 110 -16.08 -25.80 0.78
C THR A 110 -15.94 -24.48 1.52
N PRO A 111 -17.03 -23.70 1.69
CA PRO A 111 -16.99 -22.45 2.43
C PRO A 111 -16.68 -22.68 3.92
N PHE A 112 -16.19 -21.65 4.58
CA PHE A 112 -15.95 -21.70 6.03
C PHE A 112 -17.25 -21.92 6.81
N HIS A 113 -17.16 -22.69 7.89
CA HIS A 113 -18.26 -22.87 8.82
C HIS A 113 -18.38 -21.61 9.70
N PRO A 114 -19.53 -20.91 9.71
CA PRO A 114 -19.64 -19.56 10.29
C PRO A 114 -19.38 -19.51 11.81
N VAL A 115 -19.51 -20.64 12.52
CA VAL A 115 -19.31 -20.74 13.99
C VAL A 115 -17.93 -21.31 14.37
N ARG A 116 -17.03 -21.56 13.42
CA ARG A 116 -15.67 -22.08 13.70
C ARG A 116 -14.55 -21.17 13.16
N LEU A 117 -14.89 -19.91 12.90
CA LEU A 117 -13.98 -18.85 12.49
C LEU A 117 -13.56 -18.01 13.70
#